data_AF-A0A6J7DDW4-F1
#
_entry.id   AF-A0A6J7DDW4-F1
#
_cell.length_a   1.000
_cell.length_b   1.000
_cell.length_c   1.000
_cell.angle_alpha   90.00
_cell.angle_beta   90.00
_cell.angle_gamma   90.00
#
_symmetry.space_group_name_H-M   'P 1'
#
loop_
_entity.id
_entity.type
_entity.pdbx_description
1 polymer ?
#
loop_
_entity_poly.entity_id
_entity_poly.type
_entity_poly.pdbx_seq_one_letter_code
_entity_poly.pdbx_strand_id
1 'polypeptide(L)'
;MVCAKIIGNDATIAWAGASGSFELNVAIPVIGTSLLESIRLLANSSRVLADKTVDGLEANAERAAALAGMSPSIVTPLNRIIGYEAAAKIAKHSVKAGLTVRDAVIDLGYVERGEITLEQLDAALDLLSMTRPGVAK
;
A
#
# COMPACT_ATOMS: atom_id res chain seq x y z
N MET A 1 -3.25 17.54 11.48
CA MET A 1 -3.58 18.36 12.67
C MET A 1 -4.83 17.86 13.41
N VAL A 2 -5.97 17.60 12.74
CA VAL A 2 -7.20 17.09 13.40
C VAL A 2 -6.98 15.78 14.16
N CYS A 3 -6.36 14.75 13.56
CA CYS A 3 -6.12 13.47 14.24
C CYS A 3 -5.27 13.63 15.51
N ALA A 4 -4.24 14.49 15.49
CA ALA A 4 -3.41 14.74 16.67
C ALA A 4 -4.22 15.38 17.82
N LYS A 5 -5.13 16.32 17.49
CA LYS A 5 -6.04 16.91 18.47
C LYS A 5 -7.02 15.88 19.06
N ILE A 6 -7.56 14.99 18.22
CA ILE A 6 -8.43 13.89 18.67
C ILE A 6 -7.67 12.94 19.60
N ILE A 7 -6.43 12.58 19.28
CA ILE A 7 -5.58 11.74 20.15
C ILE A 7 -5.32 12.42 21.50
N GLY A 8 -5.04 13.73 21.52
CA GLY A 8 -4.89 14.47 22.77
C GLY A 8 -6.18 14.53 23.60
N ASN A 9 -7.33 14.69 22.93
CA ASN A 9 -8.64 14.67 23.58
C ASN A 9 -8.96 13.27 24.16
N ASP A 10 -8.58 12.18 23.46
CA ASP A 10 -8.72 10.82 23.96
C ASP A 10 -7.91 10.60 25.24
N ALA A 11 -6.64 11.02 25.27
CA ALA A 11 -5.82 10.97 26.48
C ALA A 11 -6.43 11.79 27.64
N THR A 12 -7.02 12.95 27.33
CA THR A 12 -7.73 13.80 28.32
C THR A 12 -8.94 13.08 28.90
N ILE A 13 -9.74 12.42 28.05
CA ILE A 13 -10.91 11.63 28.46
C ILE A 13 -10.48 10.45 29.32
N ALA A 14 -9.46 9.70 28.91
CA ALA A 14 -8.97 8.55 29.65
C ALA A 14 -8.51 8.94 31.05
N TRP A 15 -7.72 10.03 31.16
CA TRP A 15 -7.26 10.54 32.45
C TRP A 15 -8.43 11.00 33.34
N ALA A 16 -9.34 11.79 32.81
CA ALA A 16 -10.51 12.28 33.54
C ALA A 16 -11.48 11.16 33.94
N GLY A 17 -11.62 10.12 33.12
CA GLY A 17 -12.43 8.94 33.41
C GLY A 17 -11.89 8.15 34.59
N ALA A 18 -10.56 8.05 34.71
CA ALA A 18 -9.88 7.34 35.80
C ALA A 18 -9.90 8.09 37.14
N SER A 19 -10.18 9.40 37.16
CA SER A 19 -10.11 10.25 38.36
C SER A 19 -11.43 10.36 39.16
N GLY A 20 -12.35 9.41 39.02
CA GLY A 20 -13.59 9.38 39.80
C GLY A 20 -13.35 9.06 41.28
N SER A 21 -14.20 9.56 42.18
CA SER A 21 -14.09 9.29 43.62
C SER A 21 -15.45 8.95 44.22
N PHE A 22 -15.52 7.78 44.87
CA PHE A 22 -16.72 7.23 45.50
C PHE A 22 -17.94 7.22 44.58
N GLU A 23 -19.02 7.90 44.94
CA GLU A 23 -20.32 7.83 44.27
C GLU A 23 -20.35 8.56 42.92
N LEU A 24 -19.37 9.41 42.59
CA LEU A 24 -19.44 10.24 41.40
C LEU A 24 -18.07 10.63 40.81
N ASN A 25 -17.98 10.60 39.47
CA ASN A 25 -16.90 11.27 38.74
C ASN A 25 -17.30 12.72 38.45
N VAL A 26 -16.53 13.69 38.97
CA VAL A 26 -16.80 15.14 38.80
C VAL A 26 -16.11 15.76 37.57
N ALA A 27 -15.31 14.99 36.84
CA ALA A 27 -14.62 15.43 35.62
C ALA A 27 -15.48 15.32 34.35
N ILE A 28 -16.79 15.03 34.49
CA ILE A 28 -17.75 14.94 33.37
C ILE A 28 -17.68 16.15 32.42
N PRO A 29 -17.55 17.41 32.87
CA PRO A 29 -17.48 18.55 31.96
C PRO A 29 -16.30 18.51 30.97
N VAL A 30 -15.10 18.11 31.43
CA VAL A 30 -13.91 18.02 30.55
C VAL A 30 -13.99 16.80 29.62
N ILE A 31 -14.57 15.69 30.09
CA ILE A 31 -14.84 14.51 29.27
C ILE A 31 -15.82 14.87 28.14
N GLY A 32 -16.95 15.49 28.50
CA GLY A 32 -17.99 15.88 27.54
C GLY A 32 -17.46 16.87 26.50
N THR A 33 -16.72 17.89 26.93
CA THR A 33 -16.14 18.88 26.00
C THR A 33 -15.15 18.23 25.04
N SER A 34 -14.24 17.39 25.54
CA SER A 34 -13.22 16.72 24.73
C SER A 34 -13.85 15.76 23.72
N LEU A 35 -14.88 15.03 24.13
CA LEU A 35 -15.61 14.09 23.26
C LEU A 35 -16.37 14.83 22.16
N LEU A 36 -17.18 15.83 22.53
CA LEU A 36 -17.98 16.59 21.56
C LEU A 36 -17.11 17.39 20.59
N GLU A 37 -15.98 17.92 21.06
CA GLU A 37 -14.99 18.55 20.19
C GLU A 37 -14.43 17.55 19.18
N SER A 38 -13.99 16.36 19.63
CA SER A 38 -13.46 15.31 18.75
C SER A 38 -14.48 14.86 17.70
N ILE A 39 -15.73 14.65 18.10
CA ILE A 39 -16.83 14.29 17.18
C ILE A 39 -17.02 15.38 16.11
N ARG A 40 -17.09 16.65 16.54
CA ARG A 40 -17.27 17.78 15.63
C ARG A 40 -16.10 17.92 14.66
N LEU A 41 -14.87 17.80 15.16
CA LEU A 41 -13.66 17.89 14.34
C LEU A 41 -13.63 16.77 13.29
N LEU A 42 -13.84 15.52 13.72
CA LEU A 42 -13.83 14.36 12.83
C LEU A 42 -14.93 14.45 11.76
N ALA A 43 -16.15 14.80 12.16
CA ALA A 43 -17.28 14.94 11.23
C ALA A 43 -17.01 16.00 10.15
N ASN A 44 -16.48 17.15 10.55
CA ASN A 44 -16.15 18.23 9.60
C ASN A 44 -14.96 17.85 8.72
N SER A 45 -13.87 17.33 9.30
CA SER A 45 -12.67 17.00 8.54
C SER A 45 -12.88 15.89 7.55
N SER A 46 -13.68 14.87 7.89
CA SER A 46 -13.95 13.76 6.99
C SER A 46 -14.76 14.20 5.77
N ARG A 47 -15.75 15.09 5.93
CA ARG A 47 -16.47 15.68 4.79
C ARG A 47 -15.55 16.52 3.91
N VAL A 48 -14.73 17.38 4.52
CA VAL A 48 -13.78 18.20 3.75
C VAL A 48 -12.76 17.33 3.01
N LEU A 49 -12.23 16.29 3.64
CA LEU A 49 -11.31 15.35 2.99
C LEU A 49 -11.99 14.62 1.82
N ALA A 50 -13.24 14.18 1.99
CA ALA A 50 -14.02 13.56 0.93
C ALA A 50 -14.21 14.52 -0.25
N ASP A 51 -14.75 15.71 0.00
CA ASP A 51 -15.19 16.63 -1.07
C ASP A 51 -14.05 17.43 -1.71
N LYS A 52 -12.97 17.70 -0.98
CA LYS A 52 -11.89 18.60 -1.43
C LYS A 52 -10.59 17.89 -1.75
N THR A 53 -10.52 16.59 -1.56
CA THR A 53 -9.29 15.84 -1.81
C THR A 53 -9.57 14.50 -2.45
N VAL A 54 -10.43 13.67 -1.86
CA VAL A 54 -10.71 12.32 -2.38
C VAL A 54 -11.51 12.40 -3.68
N ASP A 55 -12.57 13.21 -3.70
CA ASP A 55 -13.31 13.51 -4.91
C ASP A 55 -12.41 14.30 -5.87
N GLY A 56 -12.23 13.76 -7.07
CA GLY A 56 -11.30 14.29 -8.07
C GLY A 56 -9.87 13.77 -8.00
N LEU A 57 -9.55 12.75 -7.20
CA LEU A 57 -8.25 12.07 -7.31
C LEU A 57 -8.11 11.37 -8.67
N GLU A 58 -7.08 11.75 -9.42
CA GLU A 58 -6.66 11.07 -10.64
C GLU A 58 -5.39 10.26 -10.40
N ALA A 59 -5.40 9.00 -10.84
CA ALA A 59 -4.23 8.15 -10.77
C ALA A 59 -3.27 8.47 -11.92
N ASN A 60 -1.98 8.63 -11.61
CA ASN A 60 -0.94 8.60 -12.63
C ASN A 60 -0.69 7.14 -13.04
N ALA A 61 -1.48 6.65 -14.00
CA ALA A 61 -1.49 5.26 -14.43
C ALA A 61 -0.15 4.82 -15.03
N GLU A 62 0.49 5.68 -15.83
CA GLU A 62 1.79 5.38 -16.46
C GLU A 62 2.88 5.16 -15.40
N ARG A 63 2.97 6.05 -14.41
CA ARG A 63 3.92 5.91 -13.31
C ARG A 63 3.62 4.69 -12.44
N ALA A 64 2.35 4.40 -12.18
CA ALA A 64 1.96 3.22 -11.40
C ALA A 64 2.37 1.92 -12.12
N ALA A 65 2.12 1.82 -13.43
CA ALA A 65 2.52 0.69 -14.25
C ALA A 65 4.05 0.52 -14.30
N ALA A 66 4.81 1.61 -14.46
CA ALA A 66 6.26 1.59 -14.43
C ALA A 66 6.81 1.07 -13.09
N LEU A 67 6.30 1.60 -11.97
CA LEU A 67 6.71 1.16 -10.63
C LEU A 67 6.38 -0.32 -10.37
N ALA A 68 5.21 -0.76 -10.83
CA ALA A 68 4.82 -2.16 -10.74
C ALA A 68 5.76 -3.07 -11.57
N GLY A 69 6.10 -2.68 -12.80
CA GLY A 69 7.03 -3.40 -13.68
C GLY A 69 8.49 -3.43 -13.19
N MET A 70 8.91 -2.43 -12.41
CA MET A 70 10.24 -2.38 -11.77
C MET A 70 10.33 -3.16 -10.46
N SER A 71 9.18 -3.58 -9.90
CA SER A 71 9.17 -4.30 -8.63
C SER A 71 9.82 -5.68 -8.77
N PRO A 72 10.89 -6.00 -8.02
CA PRO A 72 11.56 -7.30 -8.14
C PRO A 72 10.64 -8.47 -7.73
N SER A 73 9.60 -8.20 -6.95
CA SER A 73 8.63 -9.19 -6.50
C SER A 73 7.81 -9.80 -7.64
N ILE A 74 7.69 -9.13 -8.79
CA ILE A 74 6.94 -9.65 -9.94
C ILE A 74 7.65 -10.80 -10.66
N VAL A 75 8.88 -11.15 -10.26
CA VAL A 75 9.61 -12.30 -10.81
C VAL A 75 9.01 -13.65 -10.38
N THR A 76 8.17 -13.66 -9.34
CA THR A 76 7.65 -14.87 -8.69
C THR A 76 6.97 -15.88 -9.65
N PRO A 77 6.15 -15.46 -10.63
CA PRO A 77 5.57 -16.37 -11.62
C PRO A 77 6.62 -17.07 -12.49
N LEU A 78 7.75 -16.40 -12.76
CA LEU A 78 8.84 -16.95 -13.57
C LEU A 78 9.52 -18.15 -12.91
N ASN A 79 9.40 -18.32 -11.58
CA ASN A 79 9.93 -19.49 -10.87
C ASN A 79 9.42 -20.82 -11.47
N ARG A 80 8.21 -20.84 -12.03
CA ARG A 80 7.62 -22.05 -12.64
C ARG A 80 8.15 -22.35 -14.04
N ILE A 81 8.76 -21.37 -14.69
CA ILE A 81 9.23 -21.48 -16.08
C ILE A 81 10.74 -21.68 -16.11
N ILE A 82 11.49 -20.81 -15.43
CA ILE A 82 12.97 -20.76 -15.47
C ILE A 82 13.62 -21.15 -14.14
N GLY A 83 12.82 -21.48 -13.12
CA GLY A 83 13.32 -21.87 -11.79
C GLY A 83 13.64 -20.70 -10.87
N TYR A 84 13.69 -21.00 -9.56
CA TYR A 84 13.87 -20.00 -8.51
C TYR A 84 15.22 -19.26 -8.58
N GLU A 85 16.33 -19.97 -8.86
CA GLU A 85 17.65 -19.35 -8.90
C GLU A 85 17.78 -18.33 -10.06
N ALA A 86 17.24 -18.66 -11.23
CA ALA A 86 17.22 -17.77 -12.38
C ALA A 86 16.37 -16.52 -12.11
N ALA A 87 15.17 -16.71 -11.54
CA ALA A 87 14.31 -15.61 -11.12
C ALA A 87 14.99 -14.72 -10.06
N ALA A 88 15.67 -15.30 -9.07
CA ALA A 88 16.41 -14.53 -8.08
C ALA A 88 17.56 -13.71 -8.71
N LYS A 89 18.22 -14.25 -9.74
CA LYS A 89 19.26 -13.54 -10.49
C LYS A 89 18.68 -12.37 -11.29
N ILE A 90 17.56 -12.57 -11.97
CA ILE A 90 16.82 -11.53 -12.69
C ILE A 90 16.41 -10.40 -11.75
N ALA A 91 15.83 -10.73 -10.58
CA ALA A 91 15.42 -9.74 -9.60
C ALA A 91 16.59 -8.90 -9.06
N LYS A 92 17.75 -9.52 -8.80
CA LYS A 92 18.96 -8.79 -8.38
C LYS A 92 19.47 -7.87 -9.50
N HIS A 93 19.40 -8.33 -10.74
CA HIS A 93 19.84 -7.56 -11.90
C HIS A 93 18.94 -6.36 -12.19
N SER A 94 17.62 -6.54 -12.15
CA SER A 94 16.66 -5.45 -12.39
C SER A 94 16.84 -4.30 -11.41
N VAL A 95 17.04 -4.59 -10.11
CA VAL A 95 17.33 -3.58 -9.08
C VAL A 95 18.65 -2.87 -9.34
N LYS A 96 19.71 -3.62 -9.64
CA LYS A 96 21.06 -3.06 -9.82
C LYS A 96 21.13 -2.17 -11.07
N ALA A 97 20.46 -2.56 -12.14
CA ALA A 97 20.47 -1.86 -13.42
C ALA A 97 19.36 -0.79 -13.55
N GLY A 98 18.37 -0.78 -12.65
CA GLY A 98 17.23 0.13 -12.74
C GLY A 98 16.28 -0.19 -13.90
N LEU A 99 16.21 -1.47 -14.30
CA LEU A 99 15.41 -1.96 -15.42
C LEU A 99 14.10 -2.58 -14.95
N THR A 100 13.12 -2.71 -15.85
CA THR A 100 11.95 -3.54 -15.57
C THR A 100 12.35 -5.01 -15.47
N VAL A 101 11.56 -5.84 -14.79
CA VAL A 101 11.84 -7.29 -14.72
C VAL A 101 11.83 -7.92 -16.11
N ARG A 102 10.93 -7.45 -16.99
CA ARG A 102 10.85 -7.87 -18.40
C ARG A 102 12.16 -7.58 -19.13
N ASP A 103 12.66 -6.35 -19.04
CA ASP A 103 13.91 -5.95 -19.69
C ASP A 103 15.09 -6.70 -19.09
N ALA A 104 15.10 -6.96 -17.78
CA ALA A 104 16.14 -7.75 -17.12
C ALA A 104 16.16 -9.22 -17.56
N VAL A 105 15.01 -9.82 -17.90
CA VAL A 105 14.94 -11.18 -18.48
C VAL A 105 15.59 -11.21 -19.87
N ILE A 106 15.31 -10.19 -20.69
CA ILE A 106 15.84 -10.05 -22.03
C ILE A 106 17.34 -9.76 -21.98
N ASP A 107 17.78 -8.81 -21.15
CA ASP A 107 19.18 -8.40 -20.99
C ASP A 107 20.07 -9.53 -20.47
N LEU A 108 19.53 -10.40 -19.60
CA LEU A 108 20.24 -11.61 -19.15
C LEU A 108 20.17 -12.76 -20.17
N GLY A 109 19.58 -12.56 -21.35
CA GLY A 109 19.57 -13.49 -22.48
C GLY A 109 18.69 -14.74 -22.31
N TYR A 110 17.72 -14.73 -21.38
CA TYR A 110 16.87 -15.90 -21.14
C TYR A 110 15.95 -16.23 -22.34
N VAL A 111 15.53 -15.19 -23.08
CA VAL A 111 14.73 -15.34 -24.30
C VAL A 111 15.58 -15.90 -25.45
N GLU A 112 16.79 -15.38 -25.62
CA GLU A 112 17.73 -15.81 -26.68
C GLU A 112 18.19 -17.26 -26.49
N ARG A 113 18.34 -17.70 -25.23
CA ARG A 113 18.64 -19.10 -24.88
C ARG A 113 17.45 -20.04 -25.06
N GLY A 114 16.26 -19.52 -25.35
CA GLY A 114 15.03 -20.30 -25.52
C GLY A 114 14.45 -20.86 -24.21
N GLU A 115 14.89 -20.36 -23.06
CA GLU A 115 14.35 -20.78 -21.74
C GLU A 115 12.94 -20.23 -21.49
N ILE A 116 12.58 -19.13 -22.14
CA ILE A 116 11.25 -18.52 -22.09
C ILE A 116 10.95 -17.81 -23.42
N THR A 117 9.74 -17.96 -23.97
CA THR A 117 9.32 -17.20 -25.14
C THR A 117 8.83 -15.80 -24.74
N LEU A 118 8.84 -14.84 -25.67
CA LEU A 118 8.29 -13.50 -25.41
C LEU A 118 6.80 -13.57 -25.00
N GLU A 119 6.04 -14.47 -25.61
CA GLU A 119 4.62 -14.69 -25.30
C GLU A 119 4.43 -15.22 -23.87
N GLN A 120 5.26 -16.17 -23.44
CA GLN A 120 5.25 -16.69 -22.07
C GLN A 120 5.69 -15.63 -21.05
N LEU A 121 6.67 -14.81 -21.40
CA LEU A 121 7.17 -13.73 -20.55
C LEU A 121 6.08 -12.66 -20.35
N ASP A 122 5.44 -12.21 -21.43
CA ASP A 122 4.39 -11.19 -21.35
C ASP A 122 3.16 -11.71 -20.62
N ALA A 123 2.78 -12.98 -20.81
CA ALA A 123 1.69 -13.60 -20.06
C ALA A 123 2.01 -13.77 -18.57
N ALA A 124 3.24 -14.17 -18.22
CA ALA A 124 3.66 -14.35 -16.84
C ALA A 124 3.87 -13.04 -16.09
N LEU A 125 4.18 -11.94 -16.80
CA LEU A 125 4.39 -10.60 -16.26
C LEU A 125 3.20 -9.66 -16.48
N ASP A 126 2.00 -10.18 -16.74
CA ASP A 126 0.78 -9.37 -16.72
C ASP A 126 0.48 -8.91 -15.29
N LEU A 127 0.90 -7.68 -14.99
CA LEU A 127 0.78 -7.04 -13.69
C LEU A 127 -0.64 -7.04 -13.13
N LEU A 128 -1.66 -6.87 -13.98
CA LEU A 128 -3.05 -6.81 -13.50
C LEU A 128 -3.54 -8.18 -13.07
N SER A 129 -3.21 -9.24 -13.83
CA SER A 129 -3.55 -10.60 -13.41
C SER A 129 -2.99 -10.91 -12.02
N MET A 130 -1.75 -10.50 -11.74
CA MET A 130 -1.03 -10.76 -10.48
C MET A 130 -1.69 -10.12 -9.26
N THR A 131 -2.61 -9.16 -9.44
CA THR A 131 -3.36 -8.54 -8.33
C THR A 131 -4.51 -9.41 -7.81
N ARG A 132 -4.80 -10.55 -8.47
CA ARG A 132 -5.89 -11.46 -8.13
C ARG A 132 -5.34 -12.83 -7.70
N PRO A 133 -5.94 -13.48 -6.68
CA PRO A 133 -5.60 -14.86 -6.37
C PRO A 133 -6.01 -15.77 -7.54
N GLY A 134 -5.10 -16.64 -8.01
CA GLY A 134 -5.44 -17.73 -8.95
C GLY A 134 -4.80 -17.71 -10.34
N VAL A 135 -3.88 -16.79 -10.67
CA VAL A 135 -3.13 -16.80 -11.95
C VAL A 135 -2.20 -18.00 -12.08
N ALA A 136 -1.95 -18.69 -10.97
CA ALA A 136 -1.04 -19.80 -10.89
C ALA A 136 -1.79 -21.15 -11.02
N LYS A 137 -2.54 -21.36 -12.12
CA LYS A 137 -2.93 -22.71 -12.56
C LYS A 137 -2.02 -23.15 -13.70
#